data_AF-A0A4R8MMG5-F1
#
_entry.id   AF-A0A4R8MMG5-F1
#
_cell.length_a   1.000
_cell.length_b   1.000
_cell.length_c   1.000
_cell.angle_alpha   90.00
_cell.angle_beta   90.00
_cell.angle_gamma   90.00
#
_symmetry.space_group_name_H-M   'P 1'
#
loop_
_entity.id
_entity.type
_entity.pdbx_description
1 polymer ?
#
loop_
_entity_poly.entity_id
_entity_poly.type
_entity_poly.pdbx_seq_one_letter_code
_entity_poly.pdbx_strand_id
1 'polypeptide(L)'
;MRNQKLIIIPILFLFLFGVYLINISYKTSPYIDENQFMEKYLDLKNGDNESFINLKKQYKTNKYCNLDQGIAIITFSLFSSIFFFYKSISLHLISKLHSLTFGIISAFFTIYSEIYVVFRDYNRGEFPHWADSLGIPIFRSILLGLFLFPWIFVNYYISTIKSWNLALFDLTLRYKKKKFWFNFLSCITFLLTIIYIIDGSFLHVISTFIWILFYQSLILRLQKMANKTAT
;
A
#
# COMPACT_ATOMS: atom_id res chain seq x y z
N MET A 1 22.69 -6.81 19.81
CA MET A 1 23.30 -6.33 18.55
C MET A 1 23.45 -7.42 17.47
N ARG A 2 23.74 -8.69 17.79
CA ARG A 2 23.97 -9.75 16.76
C ARG A 2 22.77 -10.01 15.83
N ASN A 3 21.53 -9.96 16.35
CA ASN A 3 20.32 -10.17 15.54
C ASN A 3 19.95 -9.00 14.62
N GLN A 4 20.43 -7.79 14.89
CA GLN A 4 20.16 -6.63 14.02
C GLN A 4 20.98 -6.71 12.72
N LYS A 5 22.20 -7.26 12.77
CA LYS A 5 23.05 -7.45 11.58
C LYS A 5 22.40 -8.39 10.55
N LEU A 6 21.68 -9.42 11.00
CA LEU A 6 21.01 -10.38 10.11
C LEU A 6 19.84 -9.77 9.32
N ILE A 7 19.21 -8.70 9.83
CA ILE A 7 18.07 -8.04 9.18
C ILE A 7 18.54 -6.91 8.24
N ILE A 8 19.69 -6.29 8.52
CA ILE A 8 20.25 -5.22 7.68
C ILE A 8 20.58 -5.72 6.27
N ILE A 9 21.22 -6.88 6.17
CA ILE A 9 21.69 -7.43 4.89
C ILE A 9 20.55 -7.61 3.88
N PRO A 10 19.41 -8.28 4.19
CA PRO A 10 18.33 -8.42 3.22
C PRO A 10 17.66 -7.08 2.87
N ILE A 11 17.54 -6.15 3.82
CA ILE A 11 16.99 -4.81 3.54
C ILE A 11 17.89 -4.05 2.57
N LEU A 12 19.21 -4.06 2.80
CA LEU A 12 20.18 -3.41 1.92
C LEU A 12 20.18 -4.06 0.54
N PHE A 13 20.11 -5.39 0.46
CA PHE A 13 20.00 -6.11 -0.80
C PHE A 13 18.77 -5.68 -1.59
N LEU A 14 17.58 -5.64 -0.96
CA LEU A 14 16.36 -5.16 -1.60
C LEU A 14 16.50 -3.73 -2.09
N PHE A 15 17.07 -2.83 -1.28
CA PHE A 15 17.31 -1.45 -1.69
C PHE A 15 18.19 -1.37 -2.94
N LEU A 16 19.34 -2.06 -2.96
CA LEU A 16 20.26 -2.09 -4.10
C LEU A 16 19.62 -2.72 -5.33
N PHE A 17 18.82 -3.78 -5.15
CA PHE A 17 18.07 -4.40 -6.24
C PHE A 17 17.04 -3.43 -6.85
N GLY A 18 16.34 -2.66 -6.02
CA GLY A 18 15.44 -1.62 -6.50
C GLY A 18 16.17 -0.52 -7.30
N VAL A 19 17.33 -0.06 -6.82
CA VAL A 19 18.19 0.90 -7.56
C VAL A 19 18.64 0.33 -8.89
N TYR A 20 19.00 -0.95 -8.94
CA TYR A 20 19.38 -1.65 -10.15
C TYR A 20 18.25 -1.67 -11.19
N LEU A 21 17.02 -1.98 -10.79
CA LEU A 21 15.85 -1.97 -11.68
C LEU A 21 15.58 -0.58 -12.26
N ILE A 22 15.67 0.46 -11.43
CA ILE A 22 15.52 1.86 -11.87
C ILE A 22 16.60 2.20 -12.91
N ASN A 23 17.86 1.81 -12.68
CA ASN A 23 18.94 2.06 -13.62
C ASN A 23 18.73 1.36 -14.97
N ILE A 24 18.23 0.11 -14.97
CA ILE A 24 17.83 -0.58 -16.21
C ILE A 24 16.71 0.19 -16.92
N SER A 25 15.70 0.64 -16.18
CA SER A 25 14.58 1.39 -16.73
C SER A 25 15.04 2.66 -17.45
N TYR A 26 15.97 3.43 -16.87
CA TYR A 26 16.49 4.64 -17.51
C TYR A 26 17.22 4.37 -18.83
N LYS A 27 17.82 3.20 -18.99
CA LYS A 27 18.51 2.79 -20.23
C LYS A 27 17.56 2.23 -21.29
N THR A 28 16.29 1.98 -20.94
CA THR A 28 15.30 1.36 -21.82
C THR A 28 14.38 2.44 -22.39
N SER A 29 14.13 2.42 -23.70
CA SER A 29 13.08 3.23 -24.34
C SER A 29 11.69 2.73 -23.94
N PRO A 30 10.63 3.56 -23.90
CA PRO A 30 9.28 3.08 -23.57
C PRO A 30 8.73 2.06 -24.58
N TYR A 31 9.17 2.16 -25.84
CA TYR A 31 8.76 1.31 -26.95
C TYR A 31 9.99 0.76 -27.70
N ILE A 32 9.87 -0.43 -28.30
CA ILE A 32 10.94 -1.11 -29.07
C ILE A 32 11.32 -0.29 -30.33
N ASP A 33 10.34 0.39 -30.94
CA ASP A 33 10.52 1.39 -32.01
C ASP A 33 9.42 2.45 -31.82
N GLU A 34 9.79 3.61 -31.26
CA GLU A 34 8.85 4.65 -30.88
C GLU A 34 8.20 5.32 -32.10
N ASN A 35 8.94 5.50 -33.19
CA ASN A 35 8.43 6.10 -34.41
C ASN A 35 7.38 5.19 -35.05
N GLN A 36 7.69 3.89 -35.17
CA GLN A 36 6.75 2.92 -35.72
C GLN A 36 5.50 2.74 -34.84
N PHE A 37 5.66 2.78 -33.52
CA PHE A 37 4.53 2.75 -32.60
C PHE A 37 3.61 3.97 -32.81
N MET A 38 4.18 5.18 -32.89
CA MET A 38 3.41 6.41 -33.05
C MET A 38 2.68 6.49 -34.38
N GLU A 39 3.30 6.05 -35.48
CA GLU A 39 2.66 5.96 -36.79
C GLU A 39 1.41 5.07 -36.73
N LYS A 40 1.57 3.82 -36.24
CA LYS A 40 0.46 2.88 -36.09
C LYS A 40 -0.60 3.35 -35.10
N TYR A 41 -0.21 4.07 -34.06
CA TYR A 41 -1.11 4.61 -33.05
C TYR A 41 -2.01 5.72 -33.62
N LEU A 42 -1.45 6.60 -34.45
CA LEU A 42 -2.19 7.69 -35.09
C LEU A 42 -3.14 7.19 -36.18
N ASP A 43 -2.85 6.03 -36.79
CA ASP A 43 -3.72 5.37 -37.76
C ASP A 43 -4.93 4.65 -37.13
N LEU A 44 -4.97 4.50 -35.80
CA LEU A 44 -6.09 3.85 -35.12
C LEU A 44 -7.35 4.71 -35.19
N LYS A 45 -8.48 4.08 -35.50
CA LYS A 45 -9.79 4.73 -35.48
C LYS A 45 -10.23 4.99 -34.03
N ASN A 46 -10.89 6.13 -33.82
CA ASN A 46 -11.50 6.47 -32.53
C ASN A 46 -12.41 5.34 -32.03
N GLY A 47 -12.21 4.92 -30.78
CA GLY A 47 -12.99 3.87 -30.13
C GLY A 47 -12.45 2.45 -30.30
N ASP A 48 -11.39 2.23 -31.08
CA ASP A 48 -10.78 0.90 -31.27
C ASP A 48 -9.81 0.55 -30.12
N ASN A 49 -10.38 0.30 -28.95
CA ASN A 49 -9.64 -0.01 -27.74
C ASN A 49 -8.86 -1.34 -27.83
N GLU A 50 -9.38 -2.32 -28.56
CA GLU A 50 -8.75 -3.63 -28.69
C GLU A 50 -7.46 -3.55 -29.50
N SER A 51 -7.50 -2.88 -30.66
CA SER A 51 -6.32 -2.64 -31.48
C SER A 51 -5.26 -1.83 -30.73
N PHE A 52 -5.66 -0.82 -29.94
CA PHE A 52 -4.74 -0.07 -29.09
C PHE A 52 -4.05 -0.95 -28.04
N ILE A 53 -4.80 -1.81 -27.35
CA ILE A 53 -4.24 -2.74 -26.34
C ILE A 53 -3.26 -3.71 -27.00
N ASN A 54 -3.59 -4.23 -28.19
CA ASN A 54 -2.73 -5.15 -28.92
C ASN A 54 -1.45 -4.47 -29.42
N LEU A 55 -1.55 -3.25 -29.96
CA LEU A 55 -0.40 -2.45 -30.37
C LEU A 55 0.55 -2.20 -29.18
N LYS A 56 0.00 -1.83 -28.02
CA LYS A 56 0.80 -1.69 -26.80
C LYS A 56 1.48 -2.99 -26.39
N LYS A 57 0.79 -4.13 -26.40
CA LYS A 57 1.40 -5.42 -26.05
C LYS A 57 2.58 -5.79 -26.94
N GLN A 58 2.52 -5.40 -28.22
CA GLN A 58 3.59 -5.69 -29.18
C GLN A 58 4.81 -4.78 -29.01
N TYR A 59 4.61 -3.49 -28.75
CA TYR A 59 5.69 -2.49 -28.78
C TYR A 59 6.20 -2.07 -27.41
N LYS A 60 5.43 -2.26 -26.34
CA LYS A 60 5.77 -1.78 -24.99
C LYS A 60 6.93 -2.58 -24.42
N THR A 61 7.95 -1.86 -23.95
CA THR A 61 9.06 -2.47 -23.22
C THR A 61 8.76 -2.56 -21.72
N ASN A 62 9.65 -3.23 -20.97
CA ASN A 62 9.56 -3.29 -19.52
C ASN A 62 10.05 -2.02 -18.81
N LYS A 63 10.24 -0.89 -19.50
CA LYS A 63 10.74 0.37 -18.91
C LYS A 63 9.95 0.76 -17.66
N TYR A 64 8.66 0.99 -17.79
CA TYR A 64 7.83 1.48 -16.67
C TYR A 64 7.58 0.41 -15.61
N CYS A 65 7.55 -0.88 -16.00
CA CYS A 65 7.47 -2.00 -15.06
C CYS A 65 8.68 -2.02 -14.12
N ASN A 66 9.90 -1.98 -14.68
CA ASN A 66 11.14 -1.96 -13.92
C ASN A 66 11.25 -0.70 -13.03
N LEU A 67 10.81 0.45 -13.54
CA LEU A 67 10.80 1.70 -12.78
C LEU A 67 9.91 1.58 -11.53
N ASP A 68 8.67 1.16 -11.74
CA ASP A 68 7.64 1.10 -10.72
C ASP A 68 7.97 0.05 -9.65
N GLN A 69 8.39 -1.14 -10.07
CA GLN A 69 8.86 -2.20 -9.17
C GLN A 69 10.09 -1.75 -8.39
N GLY A 70 11.05 -1.09 -9.04
CA GLY A 70 12.24 -0.56 -8.39
C GLY A 70 11.89 0.44 -7.28
N ILE A 71 11.01 1.40 -7.56
CA ILE A 71 10.54 2.39 -6.57
C ILE A 71 9.75 1.71 -5.45
N ALA A 72 8.89 0.74 -5.76
CA ALA A 72 8.12 0.00 -4.76
C ALA A 72 9.02 -0.81 -3.82
N ILE A 73 10.06 -1.48 -4.33
CA ILE A 73 11.03 -2.23 -3.55
C ILE A 73 11.87 -1.29 -2.66
N ILE A 74 12.35 -0.17 -3.20
CA ILE A 74 13.06 0.85 -2.41
C ILE A 74 12.17 1.33 -1.28
N THR A 75 10.92 1.70 -1.58
CA THR A 75 9.95 2.15 -0.59
C THR A 75 9.73 1.10 0.50
N PHE A 76 9.50 -0.16 0.12
CA PHE A 76 9.36 -1.27 1.07
C PHE A 76 10.59 -1.44 1.96
N SER A 77 11.81 -1.35 1.38
CA SER A 77 13.06 -1.48 2.13
C SER A 77 13.22 -0.35 3.15
N LEU A 78 12.91 0.90 2.78
CA LEU A 78 12.97 2.07 3.65
C LEU A 78 11.97 1.93 4.82
N PHE A 79 10.70 1.60 4.53
CA PHE A 79 9.69 1.44 5.58
C PHE A 79 9.98 0.24 6.50
N SER A 80 10.47 -0.87 5.94
CA SER A 80 10.93 -2.02 6.72
C SER A 80 12.08 -1.63 7.65
N SER A 81 13.06 -0.86 7.14
CA SER A 81 14.18 -0.37 7.96
C SER A 81 13.68 0.48 9.13
N ILE A 82 12.74 1.40 8.87
CA ILE A 82 12.16 2.26 9.91
C ILE A 82 11.47 1.41 10.96
N PHE A 83 10.67 0.42 10.54
CA PHE A 83 9.93 -0.45 11.43
C PHE A 83 10.84 -1.33 12.32
N PHE A 84 11.92 -1.88 11.75
CA PHE A 84 12.83 -2.77 12.47
C PHE A 84 13.85 -2.04 13.35
N PHE A 85 14.46 -0.95 12.86
CA PHE A 85 15.51 -0.24 13.62
C PHE A 85 14.94 0.71 14.66
N TYR A 86 13.81 1.34 14.36
CA TYR A 86 13.19 2.33 15.24
C TYR A 86 11.94 1.77 15.92
N LYS A 87 11.96 0.48 16.28
CA LYS A 87 10.84 -0.19 16.96
C LYS A 87 10.37 0.59 18.21
N SER A 88 11.28 1.17 18.99
CA SER A 88 10.89 1.97 20.17
C SER A 88 10.21 3.29 19.78
N ILE A 89 10.66 3.96 18.72
CA ILE A 89 10.05 5.19 18.20
C ILE A 89 8.69 4.89 17.58
N SER A 90 8.56 3.80 16.83
CA SER A 90 7.27 3.34 16.28
C SER A 90 6.27 3.09 17.41
N LEU A 91 6.65 2.32 18.44
CA LEU A 91 5.79 2.08 19.60
C LEU A 91 5.46 3.39 20.36
N HIS A 92 6.40 4.32 20.46
CA HIS A 92 6.20 5.62 21.10
C HIS A 92 5.23 6.52 20.31
N LEU A 93 5.42 6.63 19.00
CA LEU A 93 4.53 7.36 18.09
C LEU A 93 3.12 6.77 18.13
N ILE A 94 3.00 5.44 18.05
CA ILE A 94 1.74 4.72 18.20
C ILE A 94 1.10 5.00 19.57
N SER A 95 1.89 5.20 20.61
CA SER A 95 1.39 5.46 21.96
C SER A 95 0.85 6.88 22.15
N LYS A 96 1.36 7.85 21.40
CA LYS A 96 1.01 9.28 21.46
C LYS A 96 -0.10 9.68 20.49
N LEU A 97 -0.04 9.17 19.26
CA LEU A 97 -1.05 9.45 18.25
C LEU A 97 -2.30 8.61 18.51
N HIS A 98 -3.46 9.23 18.30
CA HIS A 98 -4.73 8.54 18.47
C HIS A 98 -4.87 7.49 17.36
N SER A 99 -5.20 6.24 17.70
CA SER A 99 -5.32 5.14 16.71
C SER A 99 -6.18 5.51 15.50
N LEU A 100 -7.24 6.28 15.72
CA LEU A 100 -8.12 6.77 14.64
C LEU A 100 -7.36 7.59 13.58
N THR A 101 -6.36 8.38 13.97
CA THR A 101 -5.56 9.20 13.06
C THR A 101 -4.81 8.34 12.04
N PHE A 102 -4.20 7.23 12.47
CA PHE A 102 -3.55 6.30 11.55
C PHE A 102 -4.53 5.70 10.54
N GLY A 103 -5.73 5.33 10.99
CA GLY A 103 -6.78 4.83 10.11
C GLY A 103 -7.21 5.87 9.08
N ILE A 104 -7.49 7.11 9.51
CA ILE A 104 -7.88 8.19 8.60
C ILE A 104 -6.77 8.45 7.57
N ILE A 105 -5.52 8.56 8.02
CA ILE A 105 -4.36 8.75 7.12
C ILE A 105 -4.25 7.57 6.14
N SER A 106 -4.42 6.32 6.58
CA SER A 106 -4.33 5.16 5.69
C SER A 106 -5.42 5.14 4.63
N ALA A 107 -6.66 5.53 4.96
CA ALA A 107 -7.72 5.68 3.96
C ALA A 107 -7.38 6.76 2.93
N PHE A 108 -6.96 7.95 3.37
CA PHE A 108 -6.55 9.03 2.46
C PHE A 108 -5.40 8.62 1.56
N PHE A 109 -4.36 7.97 2.10
CA PHE A 109 -3.25 7.48 1.29
C PHE A 109 -3.70 6.39 0.31
N THR A 110 -4.64 5.51 0.67
CA THR A 110 -5.18 4.51 -0.27
C THR A 110 -5.90 5.18 -1.44
N ILE A 111 -6.81 6.12 -1.16
CA ILE A 111 -7.55 6.87 -2.19
C ILE A 111 -6.58 7.67 -3.07
N TYR A 112 -5.62 8.35 -2.45
CA TYR A 112 -4.59 9.10 -3.17
C TYR A 112 -3.75 8.19 -4.07
N SER A 113 -3.43 6.98 -3.62
CA SER A 113 -2.68 6.00 -4.41
C SER A 113 -3.43 5.59 -5.68
N GLU A 114 -4.74 5.34 -5.57
CA GLU A 114 -5.60 5.03 -6.73
C GLU A 114 -5.65 6.20 -7.73
N ILE A 115 -5.89 7.42 -7.23
CA ILE A 115 -5.90 8.62 -8.07
C ILE A 115 -4.55 8.81 -8.75
N TYR A 116 -3.45 8.65 -8.01
CA TYR A 116 -2.10 8.80 -8.56
C TYR A 116 -1.81 7.78 -9.68
N VAL A 117 -2.22 6.51 -9.52
CA VAL A 117 -2.03 5.48 -10.55
C VAL A 117 -2.70 5.93 -11.86
N VAL A 118 -3.92 6.45 -11.79
CA VAL A 118 -4.65 6.95 -12.95
C VAL A 118 -3.89 8.07 -13.65
N PHE A 119 -3.45 9.09 -12.91
CA PHE A 119 -2.71 10.22 -13.49
C PHE A 119 -1.33 9.81 -14.02
N ARG A 120 -0.63 8.91 -13.32
CA ARG A 120 0.66 8.36 -13.76
C ARG A 120 0.50 7.63 -15.08
N ASP A 121 -0.50 6.76 -15.19
CA ASP A 121 -0.74 5.95 -16.37
C ASP A 121 -1.21 6.82 -17.55
N TYR A 122 -2.01 7.85 -17.28
CA TYR A 122 -2.36 8.89 -18.27
C TYR A 122 -1.12 9.59 -18.83
N ASN A 123 -0.24 10.09 -17.96
CA ASN A 123 0.99 10.77 -18.38
C ASN A 123 1.98 9.85 -19.12
N ARG A 124 1.84 8.53 -18.98
CA ARG A 124 2.66 7.53 -19.67
C ARG A 124 2.08 7.07 -21.00
N GLY A 125 0.98 7.67 -21.46
CA GLY A 125 0.31 7.25 -22.69
C GLY A 125 -0.30 5.85 -22.58
N GLU A 126 -0.66 5.41 -21.37
CA GLU A 126 -1.28 4.10 -21.19
C GLU A 126 -2.74 4.09 -21.66
N PHE A 127 -3.32 5.26 -21.91
CA PHE A 127 -4.66 5.45 -22.43
C PHE A 127 -4.62 5.95 -23.88
N PRO A 128 -5.57 5.55 -24.73
CA PRO A 128 -5.66 6.10 -26.07
C PRO A 128 -6.14 7.56 -26.02
N HIS A 129 -5.86 8.33 -27.07
CA HIS A 129 -6.18 9.76 -27.10
C HIS A 129 -7.68 10.04 -27.07
N TRP A 130 -8.51 9.08 -27.49
CA TRP A 130 -9.97 9.14 -27.41
C TRP A 130 -10.55 8.68 -26.07
N ALA A 131 -9.73 8.28 -25.09
CA ALA A 131 -10.20 7.94 -23.75
C ALA A 131 -10.43 9.22 -22.92
N ASP A 132 -11.52 9.92 -23.22
CA ASP A 132 -11.87 11.22 -22.62
C ASP A 132 -12.34 11.14 -21.15
N SER A 133 -12.39 9.93 -20.56
CA SER A 133 -13.01 9.70 -19.25
C SER A 133 -12.00 9.25 -18.19
N LEU A 134 -11.21 10.20 -17.65
CA LEU A 134 -10.56 10.01 -16.34
C LEU A 134 -11.57 9.97 -15.17
N GLY A 135 -12.81 10.39 -15.41
CA GLY A 135 -13.86 10.45 -14.41
C GLY A 135 -14.23 9.09 -13.82
N ILE A 136 -14.30 8.02 -14.63
CA ILE A 136 -14.68 6.68 -14.16
C ILE A 136 -13.68 6.15 -13.11
N PRO A 137 -12.36 6.13 -13.36
CA PRO A 137 -11.38 5.73 -12.34
C PRO A 137 -11.41 6.59 -11.06
N ILE A 138 -11.62 7.90 -11.20
CA ILE A 138 -11.71 8.81 -10.05
C ILE A 138 -12.96 8.51 -9.21
N PHE A 139 -14.11 8.25 -9.85
CA PHE A 139 -15.34 7.89 -9.16
C PHE A 139 -15.19 6.58 -8.37
N ARG A 140 -14.50 5.59 -8.94
CA ARG A 140 -14.12 4.35 -8.22
C ARG A 140 -13.32 4.63 -6.94
N SER A 141 -12.43 5.63 -6.97
CA SER A 141 -11.63 6.02 -5.80
C SER A 141 -12.50 6.65 -4.69
N ILE A 142 -13.56 7.37 -5.06
CA ILE A 142 -14.55 7.92 -4.10
C ILE A 142 -15.34 6.78 -3.45
N LEU A 143 -15.82 5.82 -4.24
CA LEU A 143 -16.52 4.63 -3.72
C LEU A 143 -15.63 3.84 -2.76
N LEU A 144 -14.35 3.70 -3.06
CA LEU A 144 -13.39 3.07 -2.15
C LEU A 144 -13.35 3.78 -0.80
N GLY A 145 -13.34 5.11 -0.78
CA GLY A 145 -13.44 5.90 0.46
C GLY A 145 -14.69 5.58 1.28
N LEU A 146 -15.84 5.43 0.63
CA LEU A 146 -17.10 5.06 1.31
C LEU A 146 -17.04 3.71 2.01
N PHE A 147 -16.17 2.78 1.60
CA PHE A 147 -15.94 1.53 2.30
C PHE A 147 -14.86 1.65 3.38
N LEU A 148 -13.76 2.37 3.10
CA LEU A 148 -12.61 2.45 4.01
C LEU A 148 -12.93 3.24 5.29
N PHE A 149 -13.67 4.34 5.21
CA PHE A 149 -13.99 5.14 6.40
C PHE A 149 -14.85 4.37 7.41
N PRO A 150 -16.01 3.78 7.03
CA PRO A 150 -16.76 2.92 7.93
C PRO A 150 -15.94 1.75 8.47
N TRP A 151 -15.07 1.14 7.65
CA TRP A 151 -14.18 0.07 8.11
C TRP A 151 -13.25 0.51 9.25
N ILE A 152 -12.69 1.72 9.17
CA ILE A 152 -11.87 2.31 10.23
C ILE A 152 -12.69 2.49 11.50
N PHE A 153 -13.88 3.08 11.40
CA PHE A 153 -14.74 3.31 12.54
C PHE A 153 -15.21 2.01 13.19
N VAL A 154 -15.56 0.99 12.41
CA VAL A 154 -15.93 -0.34 12.91
C VAL A 154 -14.77 -0.97 13.67
N ASN A 155 -13.56 -1.01 13.10
CA ASN A 155 -12.41 -1.61 13.76
C ASN A 155 -11.96 -0.82 15.00
N TYR A 156 -12.01 0.52 14.92
CA TYR A 156 -11.78 1.38 16.06
C TYR A 156 -12.82 1.13 17.16
N TYR A 157 -14.11 1.05 16.82
CA TYR A 157 -15.20 0.79 17.75
C TYR A 157 -15.04 -0.59 18.41
N ILE A 158 -14.76 -1.65 17.64
CA ILE A 158 -14.46 -3.00 18.16
C ILE A 158 -13.33 -2.96 19.18
N SER A 159 -12.31 -2.13 18.98
CA SER A 159 -11.22 -1.94 19.96
C SER A 159 -11.68 -1.27 21.26
N THR A 160 -12.73 -0.44 21.21
CA THR A 160 -13.24 0.33 22.35
C THR A 160 -14.38 -0.31 23.12
N ILE A 161 -15.15 -1.22 22.51
CA ILE A 161 -16.29 -1.86 23.17
C ILE A 161 -15.81 -2.59 24.42
N LYS A 162 -16.05 -1.96 25.57
CA LYS A 162 -16.18 -2.60 26.87
C LYS A 162 -17.58 -3.20 26.88
N SER A 163 -17.76 -4.45 26.46
CA SER A 163 -19.07 -5.09 26.59
C SER A 163 -19.40 -5.27 28.08
N TRP A 164 -20.21 -4.33 28.57
CA TRP A 164 -21.27 -4.36 29.57
C TRP A 164 -21.28 -5.61 30.48
N ASN A 165 -21.07 -5.39 31.78
CA ASN A 165 -21.46 -6.23 32.93
C ASN A 165 -21.02 -7.70 33.02
N LEU A 166 -20.10 -8.21 32.20
CA LEU A 166 -19.64 -9.60 32.31
C LEU A 166 -18.24 -9.68 32.95
N ALA A 167 -18.18 -10.44 34.06
CA ALA A 167 -17.08 -10.63 35.00
C ALA A 167 -15.65 -10.59 34.43
N LEU A 168 -14.70 -10.19 35.27
CA LEU A 168 -13.26 -10.03 35.00
C LEU A 168 -12.61 -11.23 34.26
N PHE A 169 -13.11 -12.45 34.46
CA PHE A 169 -12.63 -13.66 33.78
C PHE A 169 -12.77 -13.63 32.25
N ASP A 170 -13.72 -12.87 31.69
CA ASP A 170 -13.94 -12.78 30.24
C ASP A 170 -13.08 -11.69 29.56
N LEU A 171 -12.29 -10.90 30.30
CA LEU A 171 -11.46 -9.84 29.71
C LEU A 171 -10.20 -10.37 29.02
N THR A 172 -9.54 -11.39 29.61
CA THR A 172 -8.31 -11.97 29.05
C THR A 172 -8.58 -12.73 27.74
N LEU A 173 -9.69 -13.48 27.68
CA LEU A 173 -10.13 -14.18 26.48
C LEU A 173 -10.54 -13.19 25.38
N ARG A 174 -11.27 -12.12 25.74
CA ARG A 174 -11.64 -11.03 24.81
C ARG A 174 -10.42 -10.32 24.24
N TYR A 175 -9.40 -10.02 25.05
CA TYR A 175 -8.13 -9.46 24.58
C TYR A 175 -7.47 -10.40 23.56
N LYS A 176 -7.34 -11.70 23.86
CA LYS A 176 -6.73 -12.68 22.96
C LYS A 176 -7.46 -12.75 21.61
N LYS A 177 -8.80 -12.81 21.61
CA LYS A 177 -9.61 -12.85 20.38
C LYS A 177 -9.47 -11.58 19.54
N LYS A 178 -9.60 -10.39 20.14
CA LYS A 178 -9.44 -9.12 19.41
C LYS A 178 -8.02 -8.91 18.91
N LYS A 179 -7.00 -9.29 19.72
CA LYS A 179 -5.59 -9.27 19.29
C LYS A 179 -5.37 -10.20 18.09
N PHE A 180 -5.92 -11.41 18.12
CA PHE A 180 -5.84 -12.34 17.02
C PHE A 180 -6.46 -11.75 15.74
N TRP A 181 -7.65 -11.15 15.84
CA TRP A 181 -8.31 -10.46 14.72
C TRP A 181 -7.42 -9.38 14.08
N PHE A 182 -6.85 -8.47 14.88
CA PHE A 182 -6.01 -7.40 14.35
C PHE A 182 -4.65 -7.89 13.82
N ASN A 183 -4.09 -8.96 14.39
CA ASN A 183 -2.92 -9.63 13.83
C ASN A 183 -3.23 -10.29 12.50
N PHE A 184 -4.39 -10.93 12.38
CA PHE A 184 -4.86 -11.53 11.13
C PHE A 184 -5.02 -10.45 10.04
N LEU A 185 -5.66 -9.32 10.35
CA LEU A 185 -5.75 -8.19 9.43
C LEU A 185 -4.37 -7.66 9.04
N SER A 186 -3.45 -7.49 9.99
CA SER A 186 -2.07 -7.08 9.70
C SER A 186 -1.36 -8.05 8.76
N CYS A 187 -1.58 -9.36 8.93
CA CYS A 187 -1.01 -10.40 8.07
C CYS A 187 -1.56 -10.30 6.63
N ILE A 188 -2.88 -10.16 6.48
CA ILE A 188 -3.50 -9.94 5.16
C ILE A 188 -2.94 -8.67 4.51
N THR A 189 -2.86 -7.57 5.24
CA THR A 189 -2.32 -6.31 4.73
C THR A 189 -0.87 -6.45 4.30
N PHE A 190 -0.05 -7.23 5.01
CA PHE A 190 1.32 -7.52 4.61
C PHE A 190 1.39 -8.33 3.31
N LEU A 191 0.50 -9.31 3.12
CA LEU A 191 0.40 -10.04 1.84
C LEU A 191 -0.01 -9.11 0.70
N LEU A 192 -0.94 -8.18 0.94
CA LEU A 192 -1.29 -7.14 -0.03
C LEU A 192 -0.09 -6.24 -0.37
N THR A 193 0.75 -5.90 0.61
CA THR A 193 2.00 -5.17 0.36
C THR A 193 2.90 -5.90 -0.65
N ILE A 194 3.03 -7.23 -0.54
CA ILE A 194 3.83 -8.03 -1.48
C ILE A 194 3.24 -7.97 -2.88
N ILE A 195 1.91 -8.08 -3.01
CA ILE A 195 1.22 -7.94 -4.30
C ILE A 195 1.49 -6.57 -4.91
N TYR A 196 1.39 -5.49 -4.12
CA TYR A 196 1.67 -4.14 -4.61
C TYR A 196 3.14 -3.90 -4.97
N ILE A 197 4.09 -4.63 -4.37
CA ILE A 197 5.49 -4.60 -4.81
C ILE A 197 5.62 -5.23 -6.20
N ILE A 198 4.97 -6.38 -6.44
CA ILE A 198 4.98 -7.05 -7.74
C ILE A 198 4.35 -6.16 -8.81
N ASP A 199 3.25 -5.47 -8.47
CA ASP A 199 2.58 -4.52 -9.37
C ASP A 199 3.33 -3.18 -9.51
N GLY A 200 4.39 -2.95 -8.73
CA GLY A 200 5.16 -1.69 -8.75
C GLY A 200 4.42 -0.47 -8.17
N SER A 201 3.39 -0.70 -7.35
CA SER A 201 2.53 0.36 -6.81
C SER A 201 3.06 0.92 -5.49
N PHE A 202 4.12 1.73 -5.57
CA PHE A 202 4.85 2.20 -4.37
C PHE A 202 3.98 2.99 -3.37
N LEU A 203 3.01 3.78 -3.82
CA LEU A 203 2.11 4.50 -2.89
C LEU A 203 1.19 3.55 -2.13
N HIS A 204 0.73 2.47 -2.77
CA HIS A 204 -0.03 1.43 -2.08
C HIS A 204 0.84 0.68 -1.07
N VAL A 205 2.13 0.47 -1.37
CA VAL A 205 3.10 -0.04 -0.39
C VAL A 205 3.13 0.87 0.84
N ILE A 206 3.26 2.19 0.68
CA ILE A 206 3.21 3.15 1.80
C ILE A 206 1.89 3.01 2.57
N SER A 207 0.76 3.02 1.86
CA SER A 207 -0.57 2.91 2.48
C SER A 207 -0.70 1.64 3.33
N THR A 208 -0.28 0.49 2.82
CA THR A 208 -0.34 -0.78 3.55
C THR A 208 0.53 -0.78 4.82
N PHE A 209 1.68 -0.13 4.82
CA PHE A 209 2.46 0.08 6.06
C PHE A 209 1.69 0.91 7.09
N ILE A 210 1.00 1.97 6.66
CA ILE A 210 0.18 2.80 7.56
C ILE A 210 -1.01 2.00 8.10
N TRP A 211 -1.64 1.15 7.29
CA TRP A 211 -2.68 0.22 7.74
C TRP A 211 -2.17 -0.77 8.80
N ILE A 212 -0.97 -1.33 8.60
CA ILE A 212 -0.33 -2.19 9.62
C ILE A 212 -0.12 -1.39 10.91
N LEU A 213 0.38 -0.15 10.85
CA LEU A 213 0.53 0.72 12.01
C LEU A 213 -0.82 1.00 12.69
N PHE A 214 -1.90 1.21 11.93
CA PHE A 214 -3.25 1.36 12.45
C PHE A 214 -3.67 0.12 13.26
N TYR A 215 -3.57 -1.09 12.71
CA TYR A 215 -3.94 -2.31 13.43
C TYR A 215 -3.07 -2.56 14.66
N GLN A 216 -1.76 -2.32 14.57
CA GLN A 216 -0.86 -2.42 15.73
C GLN A 216 -1.23 -1.39 16.81
N SER A 217 -1.67 -0.19 16.45
CA SER A 217 -2.15 0.81 17.40
C SER A 217 -3.38 0.36 18.17
N LEU A 218 -4.31 -0.35 17.50
CA LEU A 218 -5.49 -0.91 18.15
C LEU A 218 -5.11 -2.01 19.15
N ILE A 219 -4.13 -2.85 18.81
CA ILE A 219 -3.61 -3.90 19.70
C ILE A 219 -2.96 -3.29 20.95
N LEU A 220 -2.10 -2.28 20.80
CA LEU A 220 -1.47 -1.61 21.94
C LEU A 220 -2.50 -0.95 22.84
N ARG A 221 -3.55 -0.36 22.26
CA ARG A 221 -4.65 0.20 23.03
C ARG A 221 -5.39 -0.88 23.84
N LEU A 222 -5.71 -2.01 23.23
CA LEU A 222 -6.32 -3.15 23.92
C LEU A 222 -5.45 -3.64 25.08
N GLN A 223 -4.13 -3.70 24.87
CA GLN A 223 -3.19 -4.09 25.93
C GLN A 223 -3.18 -3.08 27.08
N LYS A 224 -3.16 -1.78 26.80
CA LYS A 224 -3.26 -0.73 27.83
C LYS A 224 -4.56 -0.84 28.63
N MET A 225 -5.68 -1.13 27.97
CA MET A 225 -6.97 -1.30 28.64
C MET A 225 -6.98 -2.54 29.54
N ALA A 226 -6.46 -3.68 29.06
CA ALA A 226 -6.36 -4.92 29.84
C ALA A 226 -5.46 -4.76 31.08
N ASN A 227 -4.34 -4.02 30.95
CA ASN A 227 -3.44 -3.75 32.07
C ASN A 227 -4.09 -2.85 33.13
N LYS A 228 -4.82 -1.80 32.73
CA LYS A 228 -5.53 -0.91 33.67
C LYS A 228 -6.62 -1.61 34.47
N THR A 229 -7.19 -2.70 33.96
CA THR A 229 -8.22 -3.48 34.68
C THR A 229 -7.63 -4.54 35.60
N ALA A 230 -6.33 -4.81 35.51
CA ALA A 230 -5.64 -5.80 36.34
C ALA A 230 -4.96 -5.20 37.58
N THR A 231 -4.78 -3.88 37.59
CA THR A 231 -4.32 -3.06 38.74
C THR A 231 -5.50 -2.53 39.52
#